data_AF-A0A6A5ZNZ8-F1
#
_entry.id   AF-A0A6A5ZNZ8-F1
#
_cell.length_a   1.000
_cell.length_b   1.000
_cell.length_c   1.000
_cell.angle_alpha   90.00
_cell.angle_beta   90.00
_cell.angle_gamma   90.00
#
_symmetry.space_group_name_H-M   'P 1'
#
loop_
_entity.id
_entity.type
_entity.pdbx_description
1 polymer ?
#
loop_
_entity_poly.entity_id
_entity_poly.type
_entity_poly.pdbx_seq_one_letter_code
_entity_poly.pdbx_strand_id
1 'polypeptide(L)'
;MRAQIACTHCRKSKVKCENNGLNRPCKACFNAGRACVYGPSESTGQGRRQSVLTSRGDPSNGNSSNEPPKSKRSKKTHTPSFEGPIKKEGSVQFSEVFDPQLLTVPVWEELVDIFTQHYSVDFPFFHPTRFKKNLYQVPLATAPAKSLPAGTPDHPPEFLLAFLALTARHHDRIVARHGSDKHDGVVAASEHYASEARARLDRRGSDALPMKSLIRAQAYLMLSMHEHMMGRGEEAYIYVGRAIEQVHFEMIHLDQDLDKLSRTSQARGSESMNPYSQSQARREPDEEERVDQEVRRRTLWSCFSLDKYVSNGEYRPSRLTADQFKTQLPGTDRIFLWGQNVRTKMLNEDTQKFNERFEKMRELERSLSSGTRPDDRTAHKLPMKVPEPIVEIDDAEGHLTHAIRALDHYGRINLWCCTGGRKSGSEEEKNIPPWDARSKAYQLGRDLEDFERGLPPDLRYNDRNTQIHSSQRATSTSYIIINLVIFLGNFLLHRDYLPCNPWESVCPKPIGPIEGPRFSYSPGPLYWEESARRCFRAARNIVQFLYRCRELRILPETPFVAFCAWNATFAGIFL
;
A
#
# COMPACT_ATOMS: atom_id res chain seq x y z
N MET A 1 -9.36 -49.59 -3.30
CA MET A 1 -9.05 -48.34 -4.04
C MET A 1 -9.87 -48.29 -5.33
N ARG A 2 -10.88 -47.42 -5.41
CA ARG A 2 -11.62 -47.13 -6.65
C ARG A 2 -10.84 -46.06 -7.43
N ALA A 3 -10.33 -46.38 -8.62
CA ALA A 3 -9.74 -45.37 -9.49
C ALA A 3 -10.85 -44.44 -10.01
N GLN A 4 -10.78 -43.15 -9.68
CA GLN A 4 -11.79 -42.12 -10.01
C GLN A 4 -11.75 -41.62 -11.48
N ILE A 5 -10.95 -42.26 -12.35
CA ILE A 5 -10.73 -41.77 -13.72
C ILE A 5 -11.36 -42.73 -14.73
N ALA A 6 -12.23 -42.21 -15.59
CA ALA A 6 -12.79 -42.92 -16.75
C ALA A 6 -11.75 -43.03 -17.88
N CYS A 7 -11.73 -44.17 -18.60
CA CYS A 7 -10.82 -44.37 -19.73
C CYS A 7 -11.14 -43.42 -20.91
N THR A 8 -10.19 -43.25 -21.84
CA THR A 8 -10.29 -42.33 -22.98
C THR A 8 -11.52 -42.60 -23.86
N HIS A 9 -11.87 -43.88 -24.09
CA HIS A 9 -13.04 -44.26 -24.87
C HIS A 9 -14.37 -43.94 -24.17
N CYS A 10 -14.52 -44.33 -22.90
CA CYS A 10 -15.73 -43.99 -22.13
C CYS A 10 -15.92 -42.47 -22.01
N ARG A 11 -14.82 -41.70 -21.91
CA ARG A 11 -14.84 -40.23 -21.92
C ARG A 11 -15.31 -39.68 -23.27
N LYS A 12 -14.76 -40.15 -24.40
CA LYS A 12 -15.18 -39.70 -25.75
C LYS A 12 -16.63 -40.06 -26.07
N SER A 13 -17.08 -41.24 -25.67
CA SER A 13 -18.45 -41.71 -25.91
C SER A 13 -19.46 -41.23 -24.86
N LYS A 14 -19.04 -40.47 -23.84
CA LYS A 14 -19.87 -39.98 -22.72
C LYS A 14 -20.68 -41.09 -22.02
N VAL A 15 -20.07 -42.26 -21.81
CA VAL A 15 -20.69 -43.41 -21.12
C VAL A 15 -19.97 -43.74 -19.82
N LYS A 16 -20.67 -44.38 -18.87
CA LYS A 16 -20.12 -44.76 -17.55
C LYS A 16 -18.97 -45.76 -17.70
N CYS A 17 -17.85 -45.50 -17.02
CA CYS A 17 -16.68 -46.38 -17.01
C CYS A 17 -16.66 -47.24 -15.74
N GLU A 18 -16.91 -48.54 -15.87
CA GLU A 18 -16.87 -49.50 -14.76
C GLU A 18 -15.52 -50.21 -14.73
N ASN A 19 -14.69 -49.86 -13.74
CA ASN A 19 -13.31 -50.32 -13.62
C ASN A 19 -13.22 -51.50 -12.63
N ASN A 20 -12.65 -52.64 -13.07
CA ASN A 20 -12.58 -53.89 -12.30
C ASN A 20 -11.19 -54.15 -11.68
N GLY A 21 -10.31 -53.15 -11.62
CA GLY A 21 -9.00 -53.25 -10.96
C GLY A 21 -7.89 -52.55 -11.74
N LEU A 22 -6.74 -52.34 -11.09
CA LEU A 22 -5.54 -51.78 -11.74
C LEU A 22 -5.09 -52.71 -12.88
N ASN A 23 -4.78 -52.15 -14.05
CA ASN A 23 -4.33 -52.85 -15.28
C ASN A 23 -5.33 -53.82 -15.95
N ARG A 24 -6.64 -53.68 -15.71
CA ARG A 24 -7.68 -54.40 -16.49
C ARG A 24 -8.55 -53.46 -17.32
N PRO A 25 -9.04 -53.89 -18.50
CA PRO A 25 -9.96 -53.07 -19.27
C PRO A 25 -11.30 -52.89 -18.54
N CYS A 26 -11.93 -51.72 -18.70
CA CYS A 26 -13.27 -51.50 -18.17
C CYS A 26 -14.29 -52.43 -18.85
N LYS A 27 -15.42 -52.68 -18.18
CA LYS A 27 -16.46 -53.61 -18.67
C LYS A 27 -16.95 -53.27 -20.08
N ALA A 28 -17.08 -51.97 -20.39
CA ALA A 28 -17.50 -51.49 -21.71
C ALA A 28 -16.45 -51.76 -22.80
N CYS A 29 -15.16 -51.57 -22.51
CA CYS A 29 -14.08 -51.86 -23.46
C CYS A 29 -13.88 -53.37 -23.65
N PHE A 30 -14.04 -54.16 -22.59
CA PHE A 30 -13.96 -55.62 -22.64
C PHE A 30 -15.05 -56.21 -23.54
N ASN A 31 -16.31 -55.82 -23.33
CA ASN A 31 -17.43 -56.32 -24.15
C ASN A 31 -17.35 -55.89 -25.61
N ALA A 32 -16.69 -54.76 -25.88
CA ALA A 32 -16.51 -54.25 -27.24
C ALA A 32 -15.21 -54.74 -27.90
N GLY A 33 -14.42 -55.59 -27.24
CA GLY A 33 -13.15 -56.12 -27.78
C GLY A 33 -12.11 -55.03 -28.11
N ARG A 34 -12.06 -53.93 -27.35
CA ARG A 34 -11.19 -52.77 -27.63
C ARG A 34 -10.22 -52.49 -26.49
N ALA A 35 -9.06 -51.93 -26.83
CA ALA A 35 -8.03 -51.55 -25.86
C ALA A 35 -8.52 -50.42 -24.93
N CYS A 36 -8.30 -50.59 -23.63
CA CYS A 36 -8.74 -49.64 -22.60
C CYS A 36 -7.54 -48.87 -22.03
N VAL A 37 -7.38 -47.61 -22.45
CA VAL A 37 -6.23 -46.78 -22.08
C VAL A 37 -6.63 -45.67 -21.11
N TYR A 38 -5.85 -45.51 -20.06
CA TYR A 38 -5.97 -44.43 -19.07
C TYR A 38 -4.75 -43.51 -19.21
N GLY A 39 -4.95 -42.29 -19.69
CA GLY A 39 -3.88 -41.30 -19.90
C GLY A 39 -4.38 -40.04 -20.61
N PRO A 40 -3.64 -38.92 -20.54
CA PRO A 40 -3.90 -37.74 -21.36
C PRO A 40 -3.68 -38.11 -22.85
N SER A 41 -4.63 -37.79 -23.71
CA SER A 41 -4.57 -38.19 -25.12
C SER A 41 -3.41 -37.50 -25.86
N GLU A 42 -2.44 -38.27 -26.33
CA GLU A 42 -1.46 -37.81 -27.31
C GLU A 42 -2.15 -37.62 -28.69
N SER A 43 -2.00 -36.42 -29.25
CA SER A 43 -2.40 -36.10 -30.62
C SER A 43 -1.27 -36.47 -31.58
N THR A 44 -1.33 -37.66 -32.16
CA THR A 44 -0.46 -38.04 -33.28
C THR A 44 -1.02 -37.46 -34.58
N GLY A 45 -0.21 -36.65 -35.27
CA GLY A 45 -0.54 -36.05 -36.56
C GLY A 45 -0.32 -36.99 -37.75
N GLN A 46 -1.27 -36.98 -38.67
CA GLN A 46 -1.18 -37.32 -40.10
C GLN A 46 -2.34 -36.55 -40.78
N GLY A 47 -2.30 -36.00 -41.98
CA GLY A 47 -1.35 -35.94 -43.08
C GLY A 47 -2.09 -35.15 -44.19
N ARG A 48 -1.36 -34.28 -44.88
CA ARG A 48 -1.83 -33.34 -45.91
C ARG A 48 -2.37 -34.06 -47.15
N ARG A 49 -3.52 -33.63 -47.69
CA ARG A 49 -3.84 -33.69 -49.14
C ARG A 49 -4.66 -32.47 -49.57
N GLN A 50 -4.18 -31.80 -50.62
CA GLN A 50 -4.82 -30.71 -51.38
C GLN A 50 -5.48 -31.28 -52.64
N SER A 51 -6.63 -30.73 -53.03
CA SER A 51 -7.08 -30.45 -54.42
C SER A 51 -8.47 -29.79 -54.36
N VAL A 52 -8.70 -28.50 -54.64
CA VAL A 52 -8.72 -27.76 -55.94
C VAL A 52 -10.12 -27.80 -56.60
N LEU A 53 -10.57 -26.61 -57.05
CA LEU A 53 -11.68 -26.23 -57.98
C LEU A 53 -13.00 -25.75 -57.35
N THR A 54 -13.26 -24.42 -57.34
CA THR A 54 -14.06 -23.58 -58.32
C THR A 54 -15.57 -23.85 -58.26
N SER A 55 -16.51 -22.94 -58.49
CA SER A 55 -16.67 -21.49 -58.65
C SER A 55 -18.15 -21.29 -59.04
N ARG A 56 -18.76 -20.16 -58.66
CA ARG A 56 -19.93 -19.50 -59.29
C ARG A 56 -21.34 -20.12 -59.17
N GLY A 57 -22.31 -19.24 -58.87
CA GLY A 57 -23.74 -19.44 -59.08
C GLY A 57 -24.61 -18.45 -58.30
N ASP A 58 -24.88 -17.30 -58.92
CA ASP A 58 -25.79 -16.19 -58.54
C ASP A 58 -27.28 -16.55 -58.82
N PRO A 59 -28.28 -15.65 -58.84
CA PRO A 59 -28.89 -14.75 -57.84
C PRO A 59 -30.43 -14.98 -57.69
N SER A 60 -31.13 -14.02 -57.05
CA SER A 60 -32.58 -13.63 -57.14
C SER A 60 -33.43 -13.98 -55.90
N ASN A 61 -34.38 -13.18 -55.39
CA ASN A 61 -34.85 -11.79 -55.56
C ASN A 61 -35.86 -11.52 -54.42
N GLY A 62 -36.08 -10.26 -53.99
CA GLY A 62 -37.17 -9.93 -53.05
C GLY A 62 -37.08 -8.57 -52.34
N ASN A 63 -37.68 -7.55 -52.96
CA ASN A 63 -37.89 -6.17 -52.47
C ASN A 63 -38.67 -6.07 -51.14
N SER A 64 -38.39 -5.04 -50.31
CA SER A 64 -39.22 -3.80 -50.17
C SER A 64 -38.87 -2.94 -48.94
N SER A 65 -38.45 -1.70 -49.24
CA SER A 65 -38.76 -0.39 -48.62
C SER A 65 -38.98 -0.24 -47.10
N ASN A 66 -38.12 0.58 -46.44
CA ASN A 66 -38.46 1.94 -45.99
C ASN A 66 -37.28 2.59 -45.20
N GLU A 67 -36.85 3.77 -45.64
CA GLU A 67 -35.91 4.69 -44.95
C GLU A 67 -36.71 5.66 -44.03
N PRO A 68 -36.10 6.35 -43.04
CA PRO A 68 -35.45 7.65 -43.30
C PRO A 68 -34.24 7.95 -42.32
N PRO A 69 -33.65 9.16 -42.23
CA PRO A 69 -32.36 9.44 -42.83
C PRO A 69 -31.21 9.82 -41.85
N LYS A 70 -30.02 9.83 -42.42
CA LYS A 70 -28.68 10.02 -41.87
C LYS A 70 -28.45 11.35 -41.14
N SER A 71 -27.78 11.31 -39.98
CA SER A 71 -26.92 12.41 -39.50
C SER A 71 -25.45 12.10 -39.82
N LYS A 72 -24.78 13.09 -40.41
CA LYS A 72 -23.42 13.00 -40.97
C LYS A 72 -22.39 13.04 -39.83
N ARG A 73 -21.55 12.00 -39.70
CA ARG A 73 -20.31 12.08 -38.92
C ARG A 73 -19.13 12.28 -39.86
N SER A 74 -18.41 13.36 -39.61
CA SER A 74 -17.24 13.87 -40.30
C SER A 74 -16.05 12.91 -40.30
N LYS A 75 -15.25 13.04 -41.37
CA LYS A 75 -14.05 12.28 -41.74
C LYS A 75 -13.04 12.11 -40.61
N LYS A 76 -12.48 10.89 -40.52
CA LYS A 76 -11.26 10.55 -39.78
C LYS A 76 -10.05 11.23 -40.42
N THR A 77 -9.25 11.93 -39.61
CA THR A 77 -7.88 12.34 -39.96
C THR A 77 -6.93 11.24 -39.49
N HIS A 78 -6.10 10.75 -40.41
CA HIS A 78 -5.03 9.79 -40.14
C HIS A 78 -3.98 10.39 -39.20
N THR A 79 -3.61 9.65 -38.16
CA THR A 79 -2.34 9.78 -37.44
C THR A 79 -1.54 8.49 -37.67
N PRO A 80 -0.23 8.56 -37.95
CA PRO A 80 0.56 7.40 -38.32
C PRO A 80 0.88 6.55 -37.08
N SER A 81 0.52 5.26 -37.15
CA SER A 81 0.98 4.26 -36.19
C SER A 81 2.48 4.04 -36.34
N PHE A 82 3.22 4.23 -35.25
CA PHE A 82 4.56 3.66 -35.08
C PHE A 82 4.40 2.15 -34.83
N GLU A 83 4.47 1.34 -35.88
CA GLU A 83 4.67 -0.10 -35.75
C GLU A 83 6.14 -0.37 -35.44
N GLY A 84 6.48 -0.36 -34.15
CA GLY A 84 7.67 -1.04 -33.66
C GLY A 84 7.45 -2.56 -33.69
N PRO A 85 8.50 -3.37 -33.92
CA PRO A 85 8.34 -4.82 -34.00
C PRO A 85 7.90 -5.38 -32.64
N ILE A 86 6.73 -6.00 -32.63
CA ILE A 86 6.23 -6.81 -31.51
C ILE A 86 7.20 -7.98 -31.31
N LYS A 87 8.11 -7.86 -30.35
CA LYS A 87 8.86 -9.01 -29.84
C LYS A 87 7.84 -9.94 -29.18
N LYS A 88 7.74 -11.18 -29.66
CA LYS A 88 7.14 -12.28 -28.90
C LYS A 88 7.95 -12.41 -27.61
N GLU A 89 7.41 -11.93 -26.50
CA GLU A 89 8.00 -12.09 -25.17
C GLU A 89 8.15 -13.59 -24.85
N GLY A 90 9.39 -14.07 -24.88
CA GLY A 90 9.73 -15.32 -24.20
C GLY A 90 9.46 -15.13 -22.71
N SER A 91 8.88 -16.14 -22.07
CA SER A 91 8.75 -16.16 -20.62
C SER A 91 10.15 -16.08 -19.99
N VAL A 92 10.53 -14.91 -19.46
CA VAL A 92 11.77 -14.72 -18.71
C VAL A 92 11.84 -15.77 -17.60
N GLN A 93 12.95 -16.52 -17.56
CA GLN A 93 13.14 -17.57 -16.56
C GLN A 93 13.34 -16.95 -15.18
N PHE A 94 12.80 -17.56 -14.12
CA PHE A 94 12.96 -17.03 -12.76
C PHE A 94 14.43 -16.88 -12.34
N SER A 95 15.29 -17.77 -12.83
CA SER A 95 16.73 -17.73 -12.58
C SER A 95 17.46 -16.55 -13.25
N GLU A 96 16.89 -15.95 -14.29
CA GLU A 96 17.49 -14.78 -14.95
C GLU A 96 17.27 -13.51 -14.13
N VAL A 97 16.08 -13.36 -13.53
CA VAL A 97 15.72 -12.18 -12.72
C VAL A 97 16.18 -12.34 -11.27
N PHE A 98 15.97 -13.52 -10.68
CA PHE A 98 16.43 -13.85 -9.34
C PHE A 98 17.74 -14.62 -9.39
N ASP A 99 18.81 -14.00 -9.90
CA ASP A 99 20.10 -14.69 -10.03
C ASP A 99 20.64 -15.12 -8.65
N PRO A 100 20.74 -16.44 -8.36
CA PRO A 100 21.19 -16.94 -7.06
C PRO A 100 22.67 -16.63 -6.75
N GLN A 101 23.49 -16.28 -7.74
CA GLN A 101 24.87 -15.83 -7.53
C GLN A 101 24.94 -14.38 -7.05
N LEU A 102 23.92 -13.57 -7.39
CA LEU A 102 23.80 -12.19 -6.96
C LEU A 102 22.96 -12.09 -5.68
N LEU A 103 21.74 -12.62 -5.71
CA LEU A 103 20.75 -12.58 -4.63
C LEU A 103 20.95 -13.75 -3.67
N THR A 104 22.16 -13.81 -3.10
CA THR A 104 22.52 -14.76 -2.05
C THR A 104 21.78 -14.45 -0.74
N VAL A 105 21.74 -15.40 0.21
CA VAL A 105 21.12 -15.19 1.52
C VAL A 105 21.63 -13.93 2.24
N PRO A 106 22.96 -13.66 2.33
CA PRO A 106 23.45 -12.41 2.94
C PRO A 106 22.95 -11.15 2.24
N VAL A 107 22.86 -11.18 0.90
CA VAL A 107 22.33 -10.05 0.12
C VAL A 107 20.85 -9.82 0.45
N TRP A 108 20.04 -10.87 0.58
CA TRP A 108 18.66 -10.71 1.04
C TRP A 108 18.56 -10.09 2.44
N GLU A 109 19.45 -10.46 3.36
CA GLU A 109 19.50 -9.86 4.70
C GLU A 109 19.86 -8.37 4.64
N GLU A 110 20.87 -8.00 3.85
CA GLU A 110 21.27 -6.61 3.62
C GLU A 110 20.12 -5.80 2.99
N LEU A 111 19.37 -6.37 2.04
CA LEU A 111 18.21 -5.72 1.44
C LEU A 111 17.07 -5.52 2.45
N VAL A 112 16.89 -6.41 3.42
CA VAL A 112 15.93 -6.22 4.52
C VAL A 112 16.34 -5.04 5.41
N ASP A 113 17.64 -4.89 5.69
CA ASP A 113 18.16 -3.78 6.49
C ASP A 113 17.99 -2.45 5.74
N ILE A 114 18.29 -2.43 4.43
CA ILE A 114 18.01 -1.30 3.53
C ILE A 114 16.51 -0.97 3.57
N PHE A 115 15.63 -1.95 3.38
CA PHE A 115 14.19 -1.71 3.40
C PHE A 115 13.73 -1.10 4.72
N THR A 116 14.22 -1.64 5.84
CA THR A 116 13.89 -1.16 7.19
C THR A 116 14.34 0.29 7.40
N GLN A 117 15.53 0.65 6.93
CA GLN A 117 16.06 2.01 7.05
C GLN A 117 15.26 3.01 6.21
N HIS A 118 15.02 2.71 4.94
CA HIS A 118 14.47 3.70 4.02
C HIS A 118 12.95 3.71 3.95
N TYR A 119 12.27 2.58 4.22
CA TYR A 119 10.87 2.42 3.85
C TYR A 119 9.95 1.80 4.93
N SER A 120 10.45 1.52 6.14
CA SER A 120 9.65 0.91 7.22
C SER A 120 8.40 1.70 7.61
N VAL A 121 8.44 3.03 7.53
CA VAL A 121 7.30 3.91 7.84
C VAL A 121 6.27 3.94 6.72
N ASP A 122 6.73 3.85 5.47
CA ASP A 122 5.86 3.90 4.31
C ASP A 122 5.20 2.52 4.06
N PHE A 123 5.91 1.45 4.39
CA PHE A 123 5.48 0.06 4.24
C PHE A 123 5.55 -0.75 5.55
N PRO A 124 4.87 -0.33 6.62
CA PRO A 124 4.90 -1.00 7.92
C PRO A 124 4.36 -2.44 7.88
N PHE A 125 3.63 -2.83 6.82
CA PHE A 125 3.15 -4.19 6.62
C PHE A 125 4.27 -5.23 6.42
N PHE A 126 5.49 -4.77 6.16
CA PHE A 126 6.62 -5.67 5.97
C PHE A 126 7.01 -6.36 7.28
N HIS A 127 6.88 -7.70 7.30
CA HIS A 127 7.21 -8.51 8.46
C HIS A 127 8.58 -9.20 8.28
N PRO A 128 9.67 -8.71 8.90
CA PRO A 128 11.02 -9.20 8.63
C PRO A 128 11.22 -10.68 8.98
N THR A 129 10.68 -11.15 10.12
CA THR A 129 10.83 -12.56 10.54
C THR A 129 10.18 -13.53 9.55
N ARG A 130 8.98 -13.20 9.05
CA ARG A 130 8.29 -14.00 8.03
C ARG A 130 9.04 -14.00 6.72
N PHE A 131 9.53 -12.83 6.29
CA PHE A 131 10.32 -12.71 5.07
C PHE A 131 11.59 -13.58 5.12
N LYS A 132 12.27 -13.65 6.28
CA LYS A 132 13.50 -14.43 6.45
C LYS A 132 13.30 -15.93 6.72
N LYS A 133 12.08 -16.37 7.10
CA LYS A 133 11.79 -17.74 7.61
C LYS A 133 12.35 -18.87 6.73
N ASN A 134 12.33 -18.70 5.40
CA ASN A 134 12.71 -19.75 4.44
C ASN A 134 14.05 -19.48 3.73
N LEU A 135 14.77 -18.39 4.07
CA LEU A 135 16.08 -18.10 3.47
C LEU A 135 17.11 -19.22 3.71
N TYR A 136 16.97 -19.94 4.82
CA TYR A 136 17.92 -20.98 5.24
C TYR A 136 17.43 -22.41 4.96
N GLN A 137 16.30 -22.59 4.27
CA GLN A 137 15.79 -23.92 3.98
C GLN A 137 16.56 -24.60 2.84
N VAL A 138 16.93 -25.86 3.06
CA VAL A 138 17.63 -26.69 2.06
C VAL A 138 16.64 -27.04 0.94
N PRO A 139 16.98 -26.80 -0.34
CA PRO A 139 16.07 -27.10 -1.45
C PRO A 139 15.76 -28.60 -1.52
N LEU A 140 14.47 -28.94 -1.61
CA LEU A 140 14.06 -30.30 -1.95
C LEU A 140 14.49 -30.62 -3.39
N ALA A 141 15.10 -31.79 -3.58
CA ALA A 141 15.68 -32.26 -4.85
C ALA A 141 14.68 -32.39 -6.04
N THR A 142 13.39 -32.11 -5.83
CA THR A 142 12.32 -32.29 -6.82
C THR A 142 11.50 -31.02 -7.09
N ALA A 143 12.05 -29.83 -6.83
CA ALA A 143 11.35 -28.58 -7.13
C ALA A 143 11.11 -28.43 -8.66
N PRO A 144 9.89 -28.10 -9.11
CA PRO A 144 9.60 -27.92 -10.53
C PRO A 144 10.39 -26.74 -11.10
N ALA A 145 10.80 -26.81 -12.38
CA ALA A 145 11.61 -25.76 -13.04
C ALA A 145 11.01 -24.34 -13.09
N LYS A 146 9.77 -24.15 -12.63
CA LYS A 146 9.09 -22.85 -12.47
C LYS A 146 9.08 -22.34 -11.02
N SER A 147 9.77 -22.99 -10.09
CA SER A 147 9.91 -22.50 -8.72
C SER A 147 10.96 -21.40 -8.63
N LEU A 148 10.85 -20.57 -7.59
CA LEU A 148 11.93 -19.65 -7.24
C LEU A 148 13.22 -20.43 -6.89
N PRO A 149 14.40 -19.84 -7.13
CA PRO A 149 15.67 -20.45 -6.72
C PRO A 149 15.74 -20.67 -5.21
N ALA A 150 16.53 -21.67 -4.79
CA ALA A 150 16.81 -21.89 -3.37
C ALA A 150 17.45 -20.66 -2.72
N GLY A 151 17.15 -20.40 -1.45
CA GLY A 151 17.64 -19.21 -0.73
C GLY A 151 16.91 -17.91 -1.12
N THR A 152 15.75 -18.01 -1.78
CA THR A 152 14.85 -16.87 -2.05
C THR A 152 13.76 -16.81 -0.95
N PRO A 153 13.34 -15.62 -0.50
CA PRO A 153 12.22 -15.47 0.43
C PRO A 153 10.92 -16.10 -0.11
N ASP A 154 10.09 -16.65 0.79
CA ASP A 154 8.81 -17.29 0.44
C ASP A 154 7.70 -16.24 0.29
N HIS A 155 7.81 -15.45 -0.77
CA HIS A 155 6.81 -14.47 -1.18
C HIS A 155 6.54 -14.57 -2.69
N PRO A 156 5.34 -14.16 -3.15
CA PRO A 156 5.05 -14.11 -4.56
C PRO A 156 6.06 -13.24 -5.34
N PRO A 157 6.44 -13.65 -6.56
CA PRO A 157 7.47 -12.94 -7.33
C PRO A 157 7.18 -11.45 -7.54
N GLU A 158 5.93 -11.05 -7.77
CA GLU A 158 5.54 -9.65 -7.92
C GLU A 158 5.88 -8.80 -6.69
N PHE A 159 5.77 -9.39 -5.49
CA PHE A 159 6.16 -8.71 -4.25
C PHE A 159 7.67 -8.56 -4.17
N LEU A 160 8.41 -9.65 -4.43
CA LEU A 160 9.87 -9.65 -4.40
C LEU A 160 10.49 -8.68 -5.41
N LEU A 161 9.91 -8.59 -6.61
CA LEU A 161 10.38 -7.67 -7.64
C LEU A 161 10.10 -6.22 -7.28
N ALA A 162 8.92 -5.92 -6.71
CA ALA A 162 8.62 -4.58 -6.23
C ALA A 162 9.49 -4.20 -5.02
N PHE A 163 9.80 -5.15 -4.13
CA PHE A 163 10.77 -4.98 -3.05
C PHE A 163 12.18 -4.69 -3.58
N LEU A 164 12.65 -5.45 -4.58
CA LEU A 164 13.93 -5.24 -5.24
C LEU A 164 13.97 -3.90 -6.00
N ALA A 165 12.88 -3.48 -6.62
CA ALA A 165 12.80 -2.17 -7.29
C ALA A 165 13.15 -1.02 -6.32
N LEU A 166 12.77 -1.13 -5.05
CA LEU A 166 13.10 -0.14 -4.04
C LEU A 166 14.50 -0.29 -3.45
N THR A 167 14.93 -1.53 -3.20
CA THR A 167 16.14 -1.81 -2.41
C THR A 167 17.41 -1.97 -3.24
N ALA A 168 17.31 -2.47 -4.48
CA ALA A 168 18.45 -2.76 -5.34
C ALA A 168 19.35 -1.54 -5.58
N ARG A 169 18.74 -0.36 -5.66
CA ARG A 169 19.43 0.92 -5.91
C ARG A 169 20.40 1.31 -4.78
N HIS A 170 20.22 0.76 -3.59
CA HIS A 170 21.03 1.05 -2.40
C HIS A 170 22.13 0.00 -2.16
N HIS A 171 22.16 -1.06 -2.97
CA HIS A 171 23.07 -2.19 -2.79
C HIS A 171 24.17 -2.20 -3.86
N ASP A 172 25.41 -1.90 -3.48
CA ASP A 172 26.53 -1.70 -4.42
C ASP A 172 26.75 -2.86 -5.40
N ARG A 173 26.69 -4.13 -4.94
CA ARG A 173 26.85 -5.30 -5.83
C ARG A 173 25.75 -5.42 -6.90
N ILE A 174 24.52 -5.05 -6.57
CA ILE A 174 23.40 -5.12 -7.51
C ILE A 174 23.54 -3.96 -8.51
N VAL A 175 23.79 -2.74 -8.02
CA VAL A 175 24.07 -1.55 -8.84
C VAL A 175 25.16 -1.82 -9.87
N ALA A 176 26.28 -2.41 -9.47
CA ALA A 176 27.42 -2.72 -10.35
C ALA A 176 27.10 -3.71 -11.48
N ARG A 177 26.03 -4.51 -11.34
CA ARG A 177 25.58 -5.44 -12.40
C ARG A 177 24.76 -4.75 -13.48
N HIS A 178 24.07 -3.67 -13.14
CA HIS A 178 23.09 -3.03 -14.02
C HIS A 178 23.60 -1.78 -14.75
N GLY A 179 24.80 -1.30 -14.44
CA GLY A 179 25.41 -0.16 -15.13
C GLY A 179 26.94 -0.17 -15.06
N SER A 180 27.57 0.51 -16.01
CA SER A 180 29.03 0.68 -16.06
C SER A 180 29.55 1.77 -15.12
N ASP A 181 28.71 2.76 -14.81
CA ASP A 181 28.97 3.78 -13.79
C ASP A 181 27.94 3.68 -12.65
N LYS A 182 28.31 4.16 -11.45
CA LYS A 182 27.49 4.06 -10.25
C LYS A 182 26.15 4.78 -10.42
N HIS A 183 26.13 5.98 -11.00
CA HIS A 183 24.88 6.74 -11.16
C HIS A 183 23.89 6.03 -12.08
N ASP A 184 24.36 5.57 -13.24
CA ASP A 184 23.54 4.84 -14.20
C ASP A 184 23.07 3.49 -13.65
N GLY A 185 23.95 2.80 -12.91
CA GLY A 185 23.62 1.52 -12.26
C GLY A 185 22.53 1.63 -11.20
N VAL A 186 22.46 2.72 -10.44
CA VAL A 186 21.44 2.94 -9.39
C VAL A 186 20.04 2.98 -9.99
N VAL A 187 19.86 3.77 -11.05
CA VAL A 187 18.56 3.89 -11.73
C VAL A 187 18.25 2.61 -12.52
N ALA A 188 19.24 2.06 -13.24
CA ALA A 188 19.06 0.87 -14.07
C ALA A 188 18.67 -0.38 -13.24
N ALA A 189 19.28 -0.58 -12.07
CA ALA A 189 18.95 -1.69 -11.18
C ALA A 189 17.49 -1.62 -10.71
N SER A 190 17.08 -0.44 -10.23
CA SER A 190 15.72 -0.17 -9.76
C SER A 190 14.68 -0.38 -10.87
N GLU A 191 14.93 0.18 -12.06
CA GLU A 191 14.02 0.11 -13.20
C GLU A 191 13.91 -1.32 -13.78
N HIS A 192 15.00 -2.11 -13.77
CA HIS A 192 14.98 -3.51 -14.20
C HIS A 192 13.94 -4.33 -13.41
N TYR A 193 14.03 -4.31 -12.08
CA TYR A 193 13.09 -5.05 -11.23
C TYR A 193 11.67 -4.46 -11.28
N ALA A 194 11.54 -3.13 -11.38
CA ALA A 194 10.23 -2.48 -11.53
C ALA A 194 9.53 -2.88 -12.84
N SER A 195 10.26 -3.00 -13.95
CA SER A 195 9.74 -3.44 -15.24
C SER A 195 9.20 -4.88 -15.16
N GLU A 196 9.97 -5.79 -14.54
CA GLU A 196 9.54 -7.18 -14.35
C GLU A 196 8.34 -7.30 -13.40
N ALA A 197 8.27 -6.49 -12.36
CA ALA A 197 7.11 -6.42 -11.47
C ALA A 197 5.84 -5.98 -12.22
N ARG A 198 5.92 -4.91 -13.03
CA ARG A 198 4.82 -4.42 -13.86
C ARG A 198 4.31 -5.47 -14.83
N ALA A 199 5.21 -6.09 -15.59
CA ALA A 199 4.88 -7.14 -16.55
C ALA A 199 4.12 -8.33 -15.91
N ARG A 200 4.35 -8.60 -14.63
CA ARG A 200 3.64 -9.64 -13.87
C ARG A 200 2.31 -9.16 -13.30
N LEU A 201 2.23 -7.94 -12.79
CA LEU A 201 1.00 -7.38 -12.25
C LEU A 201 -0.05 -7.16 -13.35
N ASP A 202 0.36 -6.79 -14.56
CA ASP A 202 -0.55 -6.60 -15.70
C ASP A 202 -1.15 -7.92 -16.23
N ARG A 203 -0.53 -9.07 -15.93
CA ARG A 203 -1.11 -10.38 -16.22
C ARG A 203 -2.32 -10.62 -15.31
N ARG A 204 -3.53 -10.51 -15.86
CA ARG A 204 -4.77 -10.95 -15.19
C ARG A 204 -4.76 -12.47 -15.02
N GLY A 205 -4.52 -12.95 -13.80
CA GLY A 205 -4.75 -14.35 -13.44
C GLY A 205 -6.25 -14.62 -13.18
N SER A 206 -6.72 -15.83 -13.49
CA SER A 206 -8.12 -16.26 -13.25
C SER A 206 -8.47 -16.53 -11.78
N ASP A 207 -7.49 -16.49 -10.88
CA ASP A 207 -7.66 -17.01 -9.51
C ASP A 207 -7.65 -15.86 -8.50
N ALA A 208 -8.79 -15.18 -8.38
CA ALA A 208 -9.07 -14.16 -7.38
C ALA A 208 -9.22 -14.79 -5.99
N LEU A 209 -8.10 -15.14 -5.36
CA LEU A 209 -8.05 -15.43 -3.92
C LEU A 209 -7.77 -14.12 -3.15
N PRO A 210 -8.50 -13.83 -2.05
CA PRO A 210 -8.31 -12.62 -1.22
C PRO A 210 -6.84 -12.31 -0.85
N MET A 211 -6.06 -13.32 -0.45
CA MET A 211 -4.63 -13.14 -0.14
C MET A 211 -3.74 -12.78 -1.34
N LYS A 212 -4.13 -13.16 -2.56
CA LYS A 212 -3.45 -12.70 -3.77
C LYS A 212 -3.76 -11.22 -4.06
N SER A 213 -4.93 -10.72 -3.64
CA SER A 213 -5.30 -9.30 -3.74
C SER A 213 -4.39 -8.42 -2.85
N LEU A 214 -4.22 -8.81 -1.59
CA LEU A 214 -3.40 -8.06 -0.62
C LEU A 214 -1.93 -7.93 -1.06
N ILE A 215 -1.32 -9.02 -1.49
CA ILE A 215 0.09 -9.00 -1.91
C ILE A 215 0.28 -8.16 -3.17
N ARG A 216 -0.68 -8.19 -4.10
CA ARG A 216 -0.68 -7.30 -5.27
C ARG A 216 -0.84 -5.85 -4.86
N ALA A 217 -1.68 -5.53 -3.87
CA ALA A 217 -1.79 -4.19 -3.33
C ALA A 217 -0.46 -3.70 -2.74
N GLN A 218 0.22 -4.53 -1.95
CA GLN A 218 1.54 -4.23 -1.40
C GLN A 218 2.59 -4.01 -2.50
N ALA A 219 2.58 -4.83 -3.55
CA ALA A 219 3.45 -4.66 -4.71
C ALA A 219 3.15 -3.35 -5.48
N TYR A 220 1.87 -2.99 -5.67
CA TYR A 220 1.50 -1.70 -6.25
C TYR A 220 1.95 -0.52 -5.38
N LEU A 221 1.85 -0.62 -4.05
CA LEU A 221 2.35 0.44 -3.15
C LEU A 221 3.86 0.62 -3.30
N MET A 222 4.63 -0.47 -3.31
CA MET A 222 6.08 -0.39 -3.53
C MET A 222 6.43 0.16 -4.92
N LEU A 223 5.72 -0.26 -5.98
CA LEU A 223 5.89 0.33 -7.32
C LEU A 223 5.52 1.81 -7.35
N SER A 224 4.47 2.23 -6.66
CA SER A 224 4.10 3.65 -6.64
C SER A 224 5.21 4.52 -6.06
N MET A 225 5.93 4.02 -5.05
CA MET A 225 7.10 4.70 -4.50
C MET A 225 8.26 4.72 -5.49
N HIS A 226 8.51 3.64 -6.23
CA HIS A 226 9.46 3.62 -7.35
C HIS A 226 9.13 4.69 -8.39
N GLU A 227 7.91 4.71 -8.91
CA GLU A 227 7.49 5.69 -9.92
C GLU A 227 7.62 7.13 -9.42
N HIS A 228 7.30 7.38 -8.15
CA HIS A 228 7.49 8.68 -7.53
C HIS A 228 8.98 9.06 -7.46
N MET A 229 9.86 8.13 -7.05
CA MET A 229 11.31 8.35 -7.05
C MET A 229 11.88 8.62 -8.44
N MET A 230 11.22 8.15 -9.50
CA MET A 230 11.61 8.40 -10.90
C MET A 230 10.98 9.67 -11.49
N GLY A 231 10.27 10.47 -10.69
CA GLY A 231 9.58 11.68 -11.15
C GLY A 231 8.29 11.41 -11.93
N ARG A 232 7.80 10.17 -11.95
CA ARG A 232 6.59 9.76 -12.68
C ARG A 232 5.38 9.75 -11.74
N GLY A 233 5.04 10.94 -11.23
CA GLY A 233 3.99 11.10 -10.22
C GLY A 233 2.58 10.66 -10.65
N GLU A 234 2.27 10.70 -11.95
CA GLU A 234 0.98 10.22 -12.48
C GLU A 234 0.84 8.71 -12.29
N GLU A 235 1.88 7.97 -12.67
CA GLU A 235 1.95 6.51 -12.48
C GLU A 235 1.91 6.15 -11.00
N ALA A 236 2.65 6.88 -10.16
CA ALA A 236 2.60 6.70 -8.71
C ALA A 236 1.17 6.83 -8.17
N TYR A 237 0.45 7.87 -8.58
CA TYR A 237 -0.95 8.09 -8.19
C TYR A 237 -1.88 6.99 -8.70
N ILE A 238 -1.67 6.48 -9.92
CA ILE A 238 -2.45 5.35 -10.46
C ILE A 238 -2.22 4.09 -9.64
N TYR A 239 -0.96 3.76 -9.31
CA TYR A 239 -0.64 2.56 -8.53
C TYR A 239 -1.16 2.62 -7.09
N VAL A 240 -1.09 3.77 -6.42
CA VAL A 240 -1.74 3.95 -5.11
C VAL A 240 -3.25 3.70 -5.23
N GLY A 241 -3.89 4.20 -6.29
CA GLY A 241 -5.31 3.96 -6.57
C GLY A 241 -5.65 2.48 -6.74
N ARG A 242 -4.86 1.77 -7.55
CA ARG A 242 -5.02 0.32 -7.72
C ARG A 242 -4.85 -0.41 -6.38
N ALA A 243 -3.89 -0.02 -5.55
CA ALA A 243 -3.72 -0.62 -4.22
C ALA A 243 -4.94 -0.37 -3.32
N ILE A 244 -5.44 0.87 -3.27
CA ILE A 244 -6.64 1.23 -2.49
C ILE A 244 -7.84 0.42 -2.93
N GLU A 245 -8.06 0.28 -4.25
CA GLU A 245 -9.16 -0.54 -4.80
C GLU A 245 -9.05 -2.00 -4.35
N GLN A 246 -7.85 -2.60 -4.36
CA GLN A 246 -7.64 -3.98 -3.90
C GLN A 246 -7.85 -4.13 -2.39
N VAL A 247 -7.41 -3.17 -1.58
CA VAL A 247 -7.53 -3.19 -0.11
C VAL A 247 -8.98 -2.92 0.33
N HIS A 248 -9.73 -2.06 -0.35
CA HIS A 248 -11.14 -1.78 -0.04
C HIS A 248 -12.01 -3.05 -0.01
N PHE A 249 -11.76 -4.02 -0.89
CA PHE A 249 -12.47 -5.30 -0.87
C PHE A 249 -12.14 -6.14 0.37
N GLU A 250 -10.89 -6.06 0.86
CA GLU A 250 -10.42 -6.77 2.06
C GLU A 250 -10.81 -6.05 3.37
N MET A 251 -11.10 -4.74 3.30
CA MET A 251 -11.45 -3.91 4.45
C MET A 251 -12.83 -4.18 5.05
N ILE A 252 -13.72 -4.86 4.33
CA ILE A 252 -15.10 -5.15 4.77
C ILE A 252 -15.10 -5.96 6.09
N HIS A 253 -13.98 -6.58 6.46
CA HIS A 253 -13.85 -7.44 7.64
C HIS A 253 -12.54 -7.26 8.43
N LEU A 254 -11.86 -6.10 8.34
CA LEU A 254 -10.52 -5.97 8.92
C LEU A 254 -10.51 -6.01 10.45
N ASP A 255 -11.45 -5.32 11.09
CA ASP A 255 -11.65 -5.34 12.54
C ASP A 255 -13.02 -5.99 12.83
N GLN A 256 -13.12 -7.30 12.56
CA GLN A 256 -14.38 -8.08 12.63
C GLN A 256 -15.18 -7.88 13.93
N ASP A 257 -14.50 -7.58 15.04
CA ASP A 257 -15.16 -7.32 16.33
C ASP A 257 -15.88 -5.95 16.37
N LEU A 258 -15.38 -4.95 15.63
CA LEU A 258 -16.07 -3.68 15.41
C LEU A 258 -17.30 -3.85 14.51
N ASP A 259 -17.22 -4.74 13.51
CA ASP A 259 -18.38 -5.07 12.67
C ASP A 259 -19.46 -5.82 13.44
N LYS A 260 -19.06 -6.73 14.35
CA LYS A 260 -20.00 -7.39 15.28
C LYS A 260 -20.73 -6.35 16.15
N LEU A 261 -20.02 -5.37 16.72
CA LEU A 261 -20.64 -4.26 17.45
C LEU A 261 -21.68 -3.48 16.62
N SER A 262 -21.35 -3.19 15.35
CA SER A 262 -22.25 -2.50 14.43
C SER A 262 -23.50 -3.33 14.08
N ARG A 263 -23.34 -4.64 13.88
CA ARG A 263 -24.44 -5.56 13.58
C ARG A 263 -25.32 -5.86 14.79
N THR A 264 -24.74 -6.08 15.98
CA THR A 264 -25.50 -6.36 17.21
C THR A 264 -26.29 -5.15 17.70
N SER A 265 -25.79 -3.92 17.49
CA SER A 265 -26.53 -2.69 17.78
C SER A 265 -27.72 -2.48 16.84
N GLN A 266 -27.66 -2.99 15.60
CA GLN A 266 -28.76 -2.94 14.62
C GLN A 266 -29.72 -4.14 14.73
N ALA A 267 -29.24 -5.32 15.16
CA ALA A 267 -30.01 -6.56 15.24
C ALA A 267 -30.84 -6.70 16.53
N ARG A 268 -31.56 -5.66 16.94
CA ARG A 268 -32.63 -5.78 17.95
C ARG A 268 -33.93 -6.40 17.39
N GLY A 269 -33.94 -6.82 16.13
CA GLY A 269 -35.06 -7.56 15.54
C GLY A 269 -34.57 -8.62 14.57
N SER A 270 -34.84 -9.88 14.89
CA SER A 270 -35.02 -10.98 13.93
C SER A 270 -33.88 -11.24 12.93
N GLU A 271 -32.91 -12.09 13.30
CA GLU A 271 -32.34 -13.08 12.35
C GLU A 271 -31.54 -14.15 13.10
N SER A 272 -31.93 -15.43 12.95
CA SER A 272 -31.21 -16.56 13.54
C SER A 272 -29.95 -16.85 12.73
N MET A 273 -28.78 -16.59 13.31
CA MET A 273 -27.49 -16.88 12.69
C MET A 273 -27.27 -18.40 12.57
N ASN A 274 -26.70 -18.87 11.45
CA ASN A 274 -26.44 -20.30 11.19
C ASN A 274 -25.50 -20.90 12.26
N PRO A 275 -25.82 -22.08 12.86
CA PRO A 275 -24.99 -22.75 13.87
C PRO A 275 -23.53 -23.00 13.46
N TYR A 276 -23.25 -23.15 12.16
CA TYR A 276 -21.88 -23.33 11.65
C TYR A 276 -21.05 -22.02 11.66
N SER A 277 -21.69 -20.87 11.44
CA SER A 277 -21.06 -19.55 11.58
C SER A 277 -20.77 -19.22 13.06
N GLN A 278 -21.58 -19.77 13.97
CA GLN A 278 -21.44 -19.59 15.40
C GLN A 278 -20.28 -20.41 16.00
N SER A 279 -19.86 -21.51 15.38
CA SER A 279 -18.72 -22.33 15.83
C SER A 279 -17.38 -21.76 15.39
N GLN A 280 -17.28 -21.18 14.18
CA GLN A 280 -16.09 -20.43 13.74
C GLN A 280 -15.89 -19.13 14.53
N ALA A 281 -16.96 -18.43 14.89
CA ALA A 281 -16.90 -17.20 15.69
C ALA A 281 -16.43 -17.41 17.15
N ARG A 282 -16.33 -18.67 17.62
CA ARG A 282 -15.91 -19.03 18.98
C ARG A 282 -14.44 -19.44 19.08
N ARG A 283 -13.72 -19.57 17.96
CA ARG A 283 -12.29 -19.89 17.98
C ARG A 283 -11.50 -18.59 18.10
N GLU A 284 -10.65 -18.50 19.11
CA GLU A 284 -9.64 -17.45 19.22
C GLU A 284 -8.68 -17.51 18.03
N PRO A 285 -8.40 -16.37 17.36
CA PRO A 285 -7.41 -16.34 16.30
C PRO A 285 -6.04 -16.78 16.84
N ASP A 286 -5.35 -17.62 16.08
CA ASP A 286 -3.98 -17.98 16.44
C ASP A 286 -2.99 -16.84 16.15
N GLU A 287 -1.73 -17.01 16.57
CA GLU A 287 -0.68 -15.99 16.41
C GLU A 287 -0.50 -15.57 14.94
N GLU A 288 -0.52 -16.52 14.01
CA GLU A 288 -0.32 -16.27 12.58
C GLU A 288 -1.52 -15.52 11.99
N GLU A 289 -2.75 -15.87 12.39
CA GLU A 289 -3.98 -15.17 12.01
C GLU A 289 -3.98 -13.71 12.52
N ARG A 290 -3.45 -13.44 13.73
CA ARG A 290 -3.31 -12.08 14.28
C ARG A 290 -2.26 -11.27 13.53
N VAL A 291 -1.12 -11.87 13.20
CA VAL A 291 -0.11 -11.22 12.37
C VAL A 291 -0.69 -10.90 10.99
N ASP A 292 -1.45 -11.81 10.37
CA ASP A 292 -2.11 -11.55 9.09
C ASP A 292 -3.10 -10.37 9.19
N GLN A 293 -3.84 -10.27 10.29
CA GLN A 293 -4.74 -9.13 10.54
C GLN A 293 -3.95 -7.82 10.64
N GLU A 294 -2.82 -7.81 11.35
CA GLU A 294 -1.96 -6.64 11.47
C GLU A 294 -1.28 -6.28 10.13
N VAL A 295 -0.88 -7.26 9.31
CA VAL A 295 -0.37 -7.02 7.94
C VAL A 295 -1.42 -6.29 7.11
N ARG A 296 -2.69 -6.72 7.14
CA ARG A 296 -3.78 -6.05 6.43
C ARG A 296 -4.00 -4.62 6.95
N ARG A 297 -4.00 -4.44 8.28
CA ARG A 297 -4.14 -3.11 8.92
C ARG A 297 -3.03 -2.16 8.50
N ARG A 298 -1.78 -2.61 8.60
CA ARG A 298 -0.61 -1.84 8.20
C ARG A 298 -0.58 -1.56 6.69
N THR A 299 -1.11 -2.46 5.86
CA THR A 299 -1.25 -2.22 4.40
C THR A 299 -2.24 -1.09 4.10
N LEU A 300 -3.35 -1.02 4.84
CA LEU A 300 -4.28 0.11 4.74
C LEU A 300 -3.61 1.44 5.14
N TRP A 301 -2.86 1.44 6.25
CA TRP A 301 -2.16 2.65 6.69
C TRP A 301 -1.02 3.06 5.74
N SER A 302 -0.41 2.12 5.01
CA SER A 302 0.44 2.43 3.86
C SER A 302 -0.34 3.10 2.73
N CYS A 303 -1.51 2.57 2.35
CA CYS A 303 -2.37 3.23 1.35
C CYS A 303 -2.70 4.66 1.77
N PHE A 304 -3.08 4.88 3.03
CA PHE A 304 -3.36 6.22 3.56
C PHE A 304 -2.14 7.14 3.46
N SER A 305 -0.97 6.67 3.91
CA SER A 305 0.27 7.46 3.93
C SER A 305 0.73 7.84 2.53
N LEU A 306 0.77 6.86 1.61
CA LEU A 306 1.19 7.10 0.23
C LEU A 306 0.18 7.97 -0.52
N ASP A 307 -1.12 7.85 -0.26
CA ASP A 307 -2.14 8.76 -0.81
C ASP A 307 -1.82 10.22 -0.46
N LYS A 308 -1.33 10.51 0.76
CA LYS A 308 -0.91 11.88 1.13
C LYS A 308 0.33 12.35 0.38
N TYR A 309 1.26 11.47 0.06
CA TYR A 309 2.45 11.84 -0.72
C TYR A 309 2.13 12.16 -2.18
N VAL A 310 1.23 11.40 -2.80
CA VAL A 310 0.96 11.52 -4.25
C VAL A 310 -0.19 12.46 -4.59
N SER A 311 -1.00 12.83 -3.61
CA SER A 311 -2.12 13.79 -3.78
C SER A 311 -1.61 15.22 -3.76
N ASN A 312 -1.72 15.91 -4.89
CA ASN A 312 -1.19 17.26 -5.09
C ASN A 312 -2.24 18.26 -5.61
N GLY A 313 -3.53 18.05 -5.28
CA GLY A 313 -4.60 19.00 -5.57
C GLY A 313 -5.39 18.70 -6.84
N GLU A 314 -5.71 19.74 -7.63
CA GLU A 314 -6.81 19.83 -8.62
C GLU A 314 -7.00 18.62 -9.54
N TYR A 315 -5.93 17.90 -9.90
CA TYR A 315 -5.97 16.74 -10.79
C TYR A 315 -5.67 15.39 -10.11
N ARG A 316 -5.27 15.40 -8.83
CA ARG A 316 -4.99 14.21 -8.00
C ARG A 316 -5.55 14.42 -6.60
N PRO A 317 -6.89 14.38 -6.43
CA PRO A 317 -7.50 14.48 -5.12
C PRO A 317 -7.11 13.29 -4.25
N SER A 318 -7.03 13.51 -2.93
CA SER A 318 -6.84 12.43 -1.97
C SER A 318 -8.01 11.45 -2.04
N ARG A 319 -7.69 10.16 -2.18
CA ARG A 319 -8.69 9.08 -2.26
C ARG A 319 -9.13 8.58 -0.90
N LEU A 320 -8.29 8.72 0.12
CA LEU A 320 -8.58 8.28 1.48
C LEU A 320 -8.61 9.47 2.45
N THR A 321 -9.75 9.75 3.06
CA THR A 321 -9.85 10.68 4.19
C THR A 321 -9.95 9.91 5.50
N ALA A 322 -9.48 10.52 6.59
CA ALA A 322 -9.49 9.91 7.92
C ALA A 322 -10.89 9.43 8.37
N ASP A 323 -11.94 10.11 7.91
CA ASP A 323 -13.32 9.81 8.29
C ASP A 323 -13.94 8.65 7.48
N GLN A 324 -13.28 8.21 6.39
CA GLN A 324 -13.82 7.19 5.47
C GLN A 324 -13.62 5.75 5.95
N PHE A 325 -12.69 5.49 6.88
CA PHE A 325 -12.40 4.13 7.35
C PHE A 325 -12.30 4.03 8.87
N LYS A 326 -13.09 3.10 9.44
CA LYS A 326 -13.19 2.85 10.89
C LYS A 326 -12.19 1.78 11.32
N THR A 327 -10.91 2.02 11.08
CA THR A 327 -9.85 1.07 11.42
C THR A 327 -8.97 1.66 12.51
N GLN A 328 -8.60 0.83 13.49
CA GLN A 328 -7.67 1.25 14.53
C GLN A 328 -6.25 1.50 13.97
N LEU A 329 -5.47 2.34 14.62
CA LEU A 329 -4.08 2.60 14.25
C LEU A 329 -3.22 1.33 14.45
N PRO A 330 -2.09 1.18 13.75
CA PRO A 330 -1.21 0.03 13.94
C PRO A 330 -0.72 -0.09 15.39
N GLY A 331 -0.49 -1.32 15.84
CA GLY A 331 0.22 -1.55 17.11
C GLY A 331 1.71 -1.31 16.97
N THR A 332 2.44 -1.32 18.09
CA THR A 332 3.91 -1.27 18.08
C THR A 332 4.49 -2.45 17.30
N ASP A 333 5.73 -2.30 16.81
CA ASP A 333 6.42 -3.40 16.12
C ASP A 333 6.61 -4.62 17.02
N ARG A 334 6.67 -4.42 18.35
CA ARG A 334 6.68 -5.52 19.32
C ARG A 334 5.37 -6.30 19.34
N ILE A 335 4.23 -5.66 19.17
CA ILE A 335 2.97 -6.39 19.04
C ILE A 335 2.94 -7.15 17.71
N PHE A 336 3.35 -6.47 16.63
CA PHE A 336 3.29 -7.03 15.29
C PHE A 336 4.19 -8.27 15.13
N LEU A 337 5.44 -8.20 15.58
CA LEU A 337 6.42 -9.28 15.42
C LEU A 337 6.09 -10.54 16.23
N TRP A 338 5.30 -10.42 17.30
CA TRP A 338 4.91 -11.52 18.19
C TRP A 338 3.43 -11.93 18.05
N GLY A 339 2.69 -11.37 17.08
CA GLY A 339 1.28 -11.68 16.86
C GLY A 339 0.39 -11.46 18.09
N GLN A 340 0.67 -10.42 18.89
CA GLN A 340 -0.09 -10.15 20.11
C GLN A 340 -1.42 -9.45 19.77
N ASN A 341 -2.47 -9.74 20.56
CA ASN A 341 -3.76 -9.07 20.41
C ASN A 341 -3.67 -7.66 21.00
N VAL A 342 -3.93 -6.62 20.19
CA VAL A 342 -3.84 -5.22 20.59
C VAL A 342 -5.07 -4.40 20.23
N ARG A 343 -5.41 -3.44 21.08
CA ARG A 343 -6.40 -2.40 20.82
C ARG A 343 -5.75 -1.02 20.93
N THR A 344 -5.94 -0.24 19.88
CA THR A 344 -5.40 1.13 19.73
C THR A 344 -6.54 2.09 19.39
N LYS A 345 -6.24 3.39 19.44
CA LYS A 345 -7.15 4.45 18.96
C LYS A 345 -7.31 4.41 17.44
N MET A 346 -8.41 4.94 16.94
CA MET A 346 -8.51 5.38 15.53
C MET A 346 -7.84 6.75 15.35
N LEU A 347 -7.60 7.17 14.10
CA LEU A 347 -6.83 8.39 13.80
C LEU A 347 -7.38 9.66 14.49
N ASN A 348 -8.69 9.86 14.43
CA ASN A 348 -9.40 11.02 14.99
C ASN A 348 -10.11 10.72 16.33
N GLU A 349 -9.74 9.63 17.00
CA GLU A 349 -10.39 9.18 18.23
C GLU A 349 -9.64 9.69 19.47
N ASP A 350 -10.36 10.34 20.38
CA ASP A 350 -9.86 10.74 21.69
C ASP A 350 -9.91 9.58 22.71
N THR A 351 -9.22 9.73 23.85
CA THR A 351 -9.16 8.70 24.90
C THR A 351 -10.55 8.34 25.45
N GLN A 352 -11.46 9.29 25.54
CA GLN A 352 -12.81 9.03 26.04
C GLN A 352 -13.59 8.13 25.09
N LYS A 353 -13.65 8.48 23.79
CA LYS A 353 -14.33 7.68 22.77
C LYS A 353 -13.72 6.29 22.63
N PHE A 354 -12.39 6.18 22.73
CA PHE A 354 -11.71 4.89 22.78
C PHE A 354 -12.22 4.04 23.94
N ASN A 355 -12.26 4.58 25.16
CA ASN A 355 -12.70 3.84 26.34
C ASN A 355 -14.16 3.40 26.22
N GLU A 356 -15.04 4.26 25.70
CA GLU A 356 -16.44 3.91 25.42
C GLU A 356 -16.57 2.78 24.40
N ARG A 357 -15.78 2.82 23.31
CA ARG A 357 -15.74 1.76 22.29
C ARG A 357 -15.19 0.46 22.87
N PHE A 358 -14.12 0.54 23.64
CA PHE A 358 -13.47 -0.61 24.26
C PHE A 358 -14.38 -1.30 25.28
N GLU A 359 -15.11 -0.55 26.10
CA GLU A 359 -16.06 -1.14 27.05
C GLU A 359 -17.22 -1.85 26.34
N LYS A 360 -17.81 -1.23 25.31
CA LYS A 360 -18.85 -1.86 24.50
C LYS A 360 -18.39 -3.19 23.90
N MET A 361 -17.14 -3.26 23.45
CA MET A 361 -16.54 -4.48 22.92
C MET A 361 -16.42 -5.56 23.99
N ARG A 362 -15.92 -5.21 25.18
CA ARG A 362 -15.84 -6.15 26.32
C ARG A 362 -17.21 -6.65 26.75
N GLU A 363 -18.23 -5.79 26.78
CA GLU A 363 -19.61 -6.17 27.07
C GLU A 363 -20.16 -7.17 26.04
N LEU A 364 -19.87 -6.95 24.75
CA LEU A 364 -20.27 -7.87 23.68
C LEU A 364 -19.59 -9.24 23.82
N GLU A 365 -18.28 -9.26 24.09
CA GLU A 365 -17.51 -10.50 24.32
C GLU A 365 -18.01 -11.26 25.55
N ARG A 366 -18.34 -10.57 26.66
CA ARG A 366 -18.98 -11.17 27.84
C ARG A 366 -20.33 -11.79 27.49
N SER A 367 -21.15 -11.08 26.72
CA SER A 367 -22.50 -11.54 26.32
C SER A 367 -22.46 -12.78 25.42
N LEU A 368 -21.47 -12.85 24.51
CA LEU A 368 -21.24 -14.02 23.65
C LEU A 368 -20.75 -15.23 24.45
N SER A 369 -19.94 -14.98 25.49
CA SER A 369 -19.38 -16.01 26.37
C SER A 369 -20.43 -16.59 27.34
N SER A 370 -21.37 -15.78 27.83
CA SER A 370 -22.44 -16.21 28.76
C SER A 370 -23.58 -16.99 28.12
N GLY A 371 -23.65 -17.08 26.79
CA GLY A 371 -24.69 -17.80 26.04
C GLY A 371 -24.59 -19.34 26.07
N THR A 372 -23.86 -19.93 27.02
CA THR A 372 -23.77 -21.40 27.17
C THR A 372 -25.06 -21.93 27.81
N ARG A 373 -25.76 -22.84 27.12
CA ARG A 373 -26.99 -23.47 27.65
C ARG A 373 -26.66 -24.28 28.92
N PRO A 374 -27.52 -24.28 29.96
CA PRO A 374 -27.26 -24.99 31.22
C PRO A 374 -27.19 -26.53 31.15
N ASP A 375 -27.53 -27.14 30.01
CA ASP A 375 -27.70 -28.60 29.91
C ASP A 375 -26.43 -29.40 29.64
N ASP A 376 -25.28 -28.76 29.40
CA ASP A 376 -24.03 -29.49 29.13
C ASP A 376 -23.22 -29.78 30.40
N ARG A 377 -23.81 -30.60 31.29
CA ARG A 377 -23.25 -30.98 32.60
C ARG A 377 -22.03 -31.91 32.55
N THR A 378 -21.37 -32.10 31.39
CA THR A 378 -20.22 -33.03 31.29
C THR A 378 -18.89 -32.42 30.85
N ALA A 379 -18.79 -31.10 30.68
CA ALA A 379 -17.50 -30.46 30.40
C ALA A 379 -16.92 -29.78 31.65
N HIS A 380 -16.19 -30.54 32.47
CA HIS A 380 -15.16 -29.97 33.36
C HIS A 380 -14.01 -29.42 32.50
N LYS A 381 -14.24 -28.33 31.76
CA LYS A 381 -13.17 -27.49 31.23
C LYS A 381 -13.12 -26.26 32.12
N LEU A 382 -12.04 -26.12 32.89
CA LEU A 382 -11.66 -24.86 33.51
C LEU A 382 -11.86 -23.75 32.46
N PRO A 383 -12.50 -22.62 32.78
CA PRO A 383 -12.62 -21.53 31.83
C PRO A 383 -11.20 -21.12 31.44
N MET A 384 -10.82 -21.39 30.19
CA MET A 384 -9.59 -20.85 29.63
C MET A 384 -9.74 -19.34 29.73
N LYS A 385 -8.99 -18.71 30.64
CA LYS A 385 -8.96 -17.26 30.79
C LYS A 385 -8.33 -16.72 29.51
N VAL A 386 -9.17 -16.24 28.59
CA VAL A 386 -8.71 -15.57 27.38
C VAL A 386 -7.83 -14.40 27.84
N PRO A 387 -6.55 -14.32 27.40
CA PRO A 387 -5.70 -13.19 27.75
C PRO A 387 -6.35 -11.89 27.29
N GLU A 388 -6.48 -10.92 28.19
CA GLU A 388 -7.02 -9.62 27.82
C GLU A 388 -6.15 -8.98 26.72
N PRO A 389 -6.76 -8.28 25.75
CA PRO A 389 -6.00 -7.60 24.72
C PRO A 389 -5.10 -6.53 25.35
N ILE A 390 -3.91 -6.37 24.78
CA ILE A 390 -3.01 -5.28 25.14
C ILE A 390 -3.62 -3.97 24.65
N VAL A 391 -3.62 -2.93 25.48
CA VAL A 391 -4.10 -1.61 25.12
C VAL A 391 -2.90 -0.68 24.94
N GLU A 392 -2.73 -0.15 23.73
CA GLU A 392 -1.67 0.81 23.39
C GLU A 392 -2.34 2.15 23.03
N ILE A 393 -2.51 3.00 24.04
CA ILE A 393 -3.04 4.36 23.91
C ILE A 393 -2.16 5.34 24.69
N ASP A 394 -2.22 6.62 24.31
CA ASP A 394 -1.47 7.69 24.97
C ASP A 394 0.04 7.37 25.02
N ASP A 395 0.64 7.28 26.21
CA ASP A 395 2.08 7.04 26.37
C ASP A 395 2.57 5.67 25.86
N ALA A 396 1.65 4.73 25.62
CA ALA A 396 1.97 3.39 25.11
C ALA A 396 1.91 3.31 23.58
N GLU A 397 1.57 4.39 22.87
CA GLU A 397 1.46 4.39 21.42
C GLU A 397 2.83 4.27 20.72
N GLY A 398 2.86 3.51 19.62
CA GLY A 398 4.06 3.34 18.82
C GLY A 398 4.44 4.58 17.99
N HIS A 399 5.70 4.66 17.59
CA HIS A 399 6.21 5.77 16.78
C HIS A 399 5.49 5.87 15.43
N LEU A 400 5.16 4.73 14.83
CA LEU A 400 4.39 4.65 13.58
C LEU A 400 3.03 5.34 13.68
N THR A 401 2.34 5.19 14.82
CA THR A 401 1.05 5.85 15.09
C THR A 401 1.17 7.37 15.02
N HIS A 402 2.21 7.93 15.63
CA HIS A 402 2.49 9.37 15.55
C HIS A 402 2.92 9.81 14.15
N ALA A 403 3.66 8.98 13.41
CA ALA A 403 4.03 9.26 12.03
C ALA A 403 2.80 9.32 11.11
N ILE A 404 1.85 8.40 11.26
CA ILE A 404 0.57 8.41 10.52
C ILE A 404 -0.22 9.69 10.84
N ARG A 405 -0.30 10.09 12.11
CA ARG A 405 -0.94 11.36 12.50
C ARG A 405 -0.24 12.57 11.89
N ALA A 406 1.09 12.61 11.92
CA ALA A 406 1.85 13.66 11.25
C ALA A 406 1.50 13.72 9.76
N LEU A 407 1.49 12.58 9.06
CA LEU A 407 1.15 12.53 7.64
C LEU A 407 -0.29 12.99 7.34
N ASP A 408 -1.25 12.81 8.25
CA ASP A 408 -2.58 13.41 8.13
C ASP A 408 -2.52 14.96 8.15
N HIS A 409 -1.78 15.55 9.11
CA HIS A 409 -1.56 17.00 9.15
C HIS A 409 -0.87 17.49 7.87
N TYR A 410 0.16 16.79 7.40
CA TYR A 410 0.81 17.09 6.13
C TYR A 410 -0.19 17.06 4.97
N GLY A 411 -1.01 16.01 4.87
CA GLY A 411 -2.01 15.88 3.82
C GLY A 411 -3.00 17.05 3.78
N ARG A 412 -3.46 17.53 4.94
CA ARG A 412 -4.35 18.69 5.06
C ARG A 412 -3.68 20.00 4.66
N ILE A 413 -2.42 20.21 5.07
CA ILE A 413 -1.64 21.40 4.70
C ILE A 413 -1.33 21.38 3.20
N ASN A 414 -0.85 20.25 2.69
CA ASN A 414 -0.49 20.09 1.28
C ASN A 414 -1.71 20.30 0.37
N LEU A 415 -2.87 19.75 0.75
CA LEU A 415 -4.11 19.99 0.02
C LEU A 415 -4.44 21.49 -0.04
N TRP A 416 -4.40 22.18 1.10
CA TRP A 416 -4.66 23.63 1.14
C TRP A 416 -3.70 24.42 0.24
N CYS A 417 -2.40 24.13 0.31
CA CYS A 417 -1.39 24.76 -0.56
C CYS A 417 -1.67 24.48 -2.05
N CYS A 418 -1.92 23.23 -2.41
CA CYS A 418 -2.14 22.81 -3.79
C CYS A 418 -3.47 23.27 -4.39
N THR A 419 -4.48 23.61 -3.57
CA THR A 419 -5.74 24.20 -4.03
C THR A 419 -5.72 25.72 -4.09
N GLY A 420 -4.54 26.33 -4.02
CA GLY A 420 -4.34 27.78 -4.16
C GLY A 420 -4.03 28.52 -2.85
N GLY A 421 -3.88 27.82 -1.72
CA GLY A 421 -3.45 28.39 -0.44
C GLY A 421 -4.32 29.57 -0.01
N ARG A 422 -3.69 30.69 0.33
CA ARG A 422 -4.37 31.96 0.67
C ARG A 422 -5.24 32.55 -0.45
N LYS A 423 -5.10 32.08 -1.69
CA LYS A 423 -5.92 32.51 -2.85
C LYS A 423 -7.10 31.57 -3.09
N SER A 424 -7.21 30.49 -2.34
CA SER A 424 -8.31 29.52 -2.44
C SER A 424 -9.59 30.01 -1.75
N GLY A 425 -10.73 29.44 -2.13
CA GLY A 425 -12.03 29.72 -1.51
C GLY A 425 -12.81 30.90 -2.13
N SER A 426 -13.89 31.27 -1.45
CA SER A 426 -14.73 32.44 -1.75
C SER A 426 -13.98 33.75 -1.49
N GLU A 427 -14.49 34.86 -2.03
CA GLU A 427 -13.88 36.18 -1.84
C GLU A 427 -13.86 36.60 -0.35
N GLU A 428 -14.84 36.17 0.43
CA GLU A 428 -14.86 36.38 1.87
C GLU A 428 -13.70 35.63 2.55
N GLU A 429 -13.52 34.34 2.25
CA GLU A 429 -12.47 33.50 2.84
C GLU A 429 -11.06 34.01 2.52
N LYS A 430 -10.82 34.47 1.28
CA LYS A 430 -9.52 35.06 0.88
C LYS A 430 -9.18 36.31 1.69
N ASN A 431 -10.18 37.10 2.06
CA ASN A 431 -9.98 38.35 2.78
C ASN A 431 -9.80 38.16 4.30
N ILE A 432 -9.88 36.92 4.81
CA ILE A 432 -9.58 36.60 6.21
C ILE A 432 -8.06 36.49 6.40
N PRO A 433 -7.43 37.34 7.24
CA PRO A 433 -5.99 37.32 7.42
C PRO A 433 -5.50 36.10 8.20
N PRO A 434 -4.21 35.70 8.04
CA PRO A 434 -3.67 34.48 8.66
C PRO A 434 -3.57 34.52 10.20
N TRP A 435 -3.73 35.68 10.85
CA TRP A 435 -3.80 35.80 12.31
C TRP A 435 -5.23 35.71 12.85
N ASP A 436 -6.25 35.67 11.99
CA ASP A 436 -7.63 35.48 12.40
C ASP A 436 -7.93 34.00 12.63
N ALA A 437 -8.59 33.67 13.74
CA ALA A 437 -8.92 32.29 14.09
C ALA A 437 -9.81 31.58 13.05
N ARG A 438 -10.53 32.33 12.23
CA ARG A 438 -11.37 31.81 11.15
C ARG A 438 -10.56 31.42 9.91
N SER A 439 -9.33 31.91 9.77
CA SER A 439 -8.49 31.61 8.62
C SER A 439 -8.12 30.13 8.58
N LYS A 440 -8.18 29.52 7.40
CA LYS A 440 -7.75 28.13 7.23
C LYS A 440 -6.27 27.94 7.57
N ALA A 441 -5.43 28.91 7.21
CA ALA A 441 -4.00 28.89 7.55
C ALA A 441 -3.78 28.91 9.06
N TYR A 442 -4.55 29.74 9.80
CA TYR A 442 -4.50 29.78 11.25
C TYR A 442 -4.90 28.43 11.85
N GLN A 443 -6.04 27.86 11.43
CA GLN A 443 -6.52 26.57 11.94
C GLN A 443 -5.50 25.46 11.70
N LEU A 444 -4.95 25.34 10.49
CA LEU A 444 -3.93 24.34 10.17
C LEU A 444 -2.64 24.53 10.97
N GLY A 445 -2.21 25.78 11.18
CA GLY A 445 -1.05 26.11 12.02
C GLY A 445 -1.28 25.76 13.49
N ARG A 446 -2.47 26.07 14.04
CA ARG A 446 -2.86 25.69 15.40
C ARG A 446 -2.88 24.18 15.57
N ASP A 447 -3.53 23.46 14.66
CA ASP A 447 -3.59 22.00 14.66
C ASP A 447 -2.18 21.37 14.68
N LEU A 448 -1.25 21.91 13.89
CA LEU A 448 0.14 21.44 13.84
C LEU A 448 0.91 21.75 15.14
N GLU A 449 0.73 22.95 15.71
CA GLU A 449 1.32 23.34 16.99
C GLU A 449 0.76 22.52 18.16
N ASP A 450 -0.54 22.22 18.15
CA ASP A 450 -1.18 21.36 19.14
C ASP A 450 -0.66 19.92 19.03
N PHE A 451 -0.50 19.40 17.80
CA PHE A 451 0.12 18.10 17.55
C PHE A 451 1.57 18.03 18.07
N GLU A 452 2.42 19.01 17.72
CA GLU A 452 3.82 19.06 18.19
C GLU A 452 3.91 19.10 19.72
N ARG A 453 3.05 19.89 20.38
CA ARG A 453 2.99 19.96 21.85
C ARG A 453 2.46 18.67 22.49
N GLY A 454 1.59 17.95 21.80
CA GLY A 454 1.04 16.67 22.23
C GLY A 454 1.99 15.48 22.04
N LEU A 455 3.11 15.65 21.34
CA LEU A 455 4.07 14.56 21.14
C LEU A 455 4.73 14.12 22.46
N PRO A 456 4.92 12.80 22.64
CA PRO A 456 5.80 12.23 23.65
C PRO A 456 7.18 12.91 23.67
N PRO A 457 7.81 13.13 24.84
CA PRO A 457 9.07 13.87 24.94
C PRO A 457 10.23 13.30 24.11
N ASP A 458 10.24 12.00 23.87
CA ASP A 458 11.24 11.26 23.08
C ASP A 458 11.05 11.42 21.56
N LEU A 459 9.86 11.83 21.10
CA LEU A 459 9.57 12.10 19.68
C LEU A 459 9.80 13.56 19.27
N ARG A 460 9.96 14.47 20.23
CA ARG A 460 10.22 15.89 19.96
C ARG A 460 11.62 16.09 19.41
N TYR A 461 11.75 16.97 18.42
CA TYR A 461 13.05 17.31 17.86
C TYR A 461 14.00 17.93 18.90
N ASN A 462 15.15 17.28 19.09
CA ASN A 462 16.35 17.86 19.68
C ASN A 462 17.55 16.95 19.38
N ASP A 463 18.76 17.44 19.63
CA ASP A 463 20.00 16.70 19.31
C ASP A 463 20.12 15.38 20.10
N ARG A 464 19.70 15.38 21.38
CA ARG A 464 19.74 14.20 22.24
C ARG A 464 18.81 13.10 21.71
N ASN A 465 17.57 13.42 21.39
CA ASN A 465 16.60 12.48 20.85
C ASN A 465 17.05 11.96 19.49
N THR A 466 17.60 12.82 18.63
CA THR A 466 18.17 12.42 17.33
C THR A 466 19.29 11.40 17.52
N GLN A 467 20.19 11.62 18.50
CA GLN A 467 21.25 10.68 18.82
C GLN A 467 20.71 9.35 19.37
N ILE A 468 19.68 9.37 20.22
CA ILE A 468 19.06 8.16 20.75
C ILE A 468 18.40 7.35 19.63
N HIS A 469 17.61 8.00 18.77
CA HIS A 469 16.98 7.34 17.62
C HIS A 469 18.00 6.78 16.63
N SER A 470 19.21 7.35 16.54
CA SER A 470 20.27 6.75 15.70
C SER A 470 20.71 5.35 16.14
N SER A 471 20.57 5.05 17.44
CA SER A 471 20.83 3.71 17.99
C SER A 471 19.64 2.75 17.82
N GLN A 472 18.45 3.25 17.48
CA GLN A 472 17.20 2.51 17.31
C GLN A 472 16.74 2.57 15.85
N ARG A 473 17.46 1.90 14.96
CA ARG A 473 17.19 1.98 13.51
C ARG A 473 15.74 1.68 13.13
N ALA A 474 15.10 0.73 13.80
CA ALA A 474 13.72 0.32 13.52
C ALA A 474 12.69 1.47 13.67
N THR A 475 12.91 2.41 14.59
CA THR A 475 11.97 3.50 14.89
C THR A 475 12.47 4.86 14.39
N SER A 476 13.74 4.96 14.01
CA SER A 476 14.40 6.20 13.57
C SER A 476 13.66 6.90 12.42
N THR A 477 13.19 6.14 11.43
CA THR A 477 12.48 6.69 10.27
C THR A 477 11.16 7.35 10.68
N SER A 478 10.42 6.80 11.66
CA SER A 478 9.18 7.42 12.16
C SER A 478 9.48 8.77 12.81
N TYR A 479 10.49 8.83 13.67
CA TYR A 479 10.94 10.07 14.31
C TYR A 479 11.34 11.13 13.27
N ILE A 480 12.06 10.73 12.22
CA ILE A 480 12.49 11.63 11.15
C ILE A 480 11.28 12.18 10.39
N ILE A 481 10.35 11.32 9.96
CA ILE A 481 9.15 11.74 9.21
C ILE A 481 8.27 12.69 10.05
N ILE A 482 8.04 12.39 11.33
CA ILE A 482 7.26 13.25 12.25
C ILE A 482 7.82 14.67 12.27
N ASN A 483 9.12 14.81 12.52
CA ASN A 483 9.75 16.12 12.67
C ASN A 483 9.91 16.85 11.33
N LEU A 484 10.16 16.12 10.23
CA LEU A 484 10.16 16.71 8.89
C LEU A 484 8.79 17.26 8.50
N VAL A 485 7.70 16.56 8.84
CA VAL A 485 6.33 17.07 8.62
C VAL A 485 6.11 18.37 9.41
N ILE A 486 6.51 18.43 10.68
CA ILE A 486 6.34 19.63 11.51
C ILE A 486 7.11 20.81 10.90
N PHE A 487 8.36 20.61 10.49
CA PHE A 487 9.13 21.67 9.86
C PHE A 487 8.55 22.07 8.50
N LEU A 488 8.23 21.11 7.64
CA LEU A 488 7.65 21.38 6.33
C LEU A 488 6.31 22.10 6.45
N GLY A 489 5.44 21.69 7.37
CA GLY A 489 4.15 22.34 7.61
C GLY A 489 4.31 23.81 8.03
N ASN A 490 5.21 24.09 8.99
CA ASN A 490 5.55 25.46 9.36
C ASN A 490 6.12 26.25 8.18
N PHE A 491 6.99 25.65 7.37
CA PHE A 491 7.53 26.31 6.19
C PHE A 491 6.41 26.66 5.19
N LEU A 492 5.59 25.69 4.79
CA LEU A 492 4.54 25.88 3.77
C LEU A 492 3.50 26.92 4.19
N LEU A 493 3.00 26.85 5.44
CA LEU A 493 1.98 27.76 5.95
C LEU A 493 2.46 29.22 5.99
N HIS A 494 3.72 29.45 6.38
CA HIS A 494 4.26 30.80 6.48
C HIS A 494 4.79 31.32 5.14
N ARG A 495 5.38 30.45 4.30
CA ARG A 495 5.92 30.80 2.99
C ARG A 495 4.86 31.33 2.02
N ASP A 496 3.62 30.84 2.12
CA ASP A 496 2.51 31.25 1.27
C ASP A 496 2.16 32.75 1.45
N TYR A 497 2.43 33.31 2.62
CA TYR A 497 2.18 34.72 2.94
C TYR A 497 3.42 35.62 2.82
N LEU A 498 4.59 35.08 2.48
CA LEU A 498 5.77 35.89 2.17
C LEU A 498 5.76 36.30 0.69
N PRO A 499 6.30 37.49 0.35
CA PRO A 499 6.47 37.91 -1.03
C PRO A 499 7.22 36.85 -1.85
N CYS A 500 6.80 36.59 -3.09
CA CYS A 500 7.48 35.61 -3.93
C CYS A 500 8.92 36.06 -4.27
N ASN A 501 9.10 37.37 -4.51
CA ASN A 501 10.37 38.01 -4.82
C ASN A 501 10.66 39.14 -3.80
N PRO A 502 11.60 38.95 -2.87
CA PRO A 502 11.91 39.91 -1.82
C PRO A 502 12.93 40.95 -2.28
N TRP A 503 12.69 41.67 -3.38
CA TRP A 503 13.62 42.72 -3.79
C TRP A 503 13.76 43.76 -2.68
N GLU A 504 15.01 44.04 -2.27
CA GLU A 504 15.31 44.92 -1.13
C GLU A 504 14.70 46.32 -1.29
N SER A 505 14.61 46.81 -2.53
CA SER A 505 13.95 48.08 -2.87
C SER A 505 12.45 48.10 -2.60
N VAL A 506 11.81 46.92 -2.50
CA VAL A 506 10.38 46.74 -2.29
C VAL A 506 10.07 46.22 -0.88
N CYS A 507 10.96 45.40 -0.30
CA CYS A 507 10.78 44.71 0.99
C CYS A 507 12.00 44.91 1.92
N PRO A 508 12.20 46.11 2.51
CA PRO A 508 13.31 46.35 3.43
C PRO A 508 13.18 45.57 4.76
N LYS A 509 12.01 45.01 5.03
CA LYS A 509 11.71 44.14 6.18
C LYS A 509 10.67 43.09 5.77
N PRO A 510 10.51 42.00 6.55
CA PRO A 510 9.42 41.05 6.34
C PRO A 510 8.06 41.75 6.33
N ILE A 511 7.34 41.60 5.23
CA ILE A 511 5.98 42.09 5.03
C ILE A 511 5.08 40.95 4.57
N GLY A 512 3.77 41.18 4.65
CA GLY A 512 2.78 40.26 4.09
C GLY A 512 2.81 40.16 2.58
N PRO A 513 1.86 39.41 1.99
CA PRO A 513 1.84 39.16 0.56
C PRO A 513 1.60 40.45 -0.24
N ILE A 514 2.43 40.68 -1.25
CA ILE A 514 2.27 41.83 -2.18
C ILE A 514 1.22 41.49 -3.25
N GLU A 515 1.12 40.22 -3.64
CA GLU A 515 0.23 39.77 -4.72
C GLU A 515 -1.25 39.63 -4.27
N GLY A 516 -1.65 40.29 -3.17
CA GLY A 516 -2.96 40.14 -2.51
C GLY A 516 -3.12 38.79 -1.81
N PRO A 517 -4.29 38.44 -1.24
CA PRO A 517 -5.37 39.36 -0.92
C PRO A 517 -4.92 40.41 0.11
N ARG A 518 -5.52 41.60 0.06
CA ARG A 518 -5.22 42.69 1.02
C ARG A 518 -6.19 42.60 2.17
N PHE A 519 -5.68 42.60 3.40
CA PHE A 519 -6.49 42.42 4.59
C PHE A 519 -7.07 43.75 5.09
N SER A 520 -8.29 43.71 5.64
CA SER A 520 -9.03 44.89 6.09
C SER A 520 -8.49 45.52 7.36
N TYR A 521 -7.71 44.78 8.15
CA TYR A 521 -7.02 45.26 9.35
C TYR A 521 -5.59 44.75 9.39
N SER A 522 -4.73 45.44 10.14
CA SER A 522 -3.30 45.09 10.28
C SER A 522 -3.08 44.19 11.49
N PRO A 523 -2.08 43.29 11.45
CA PRO A 523 -1.70 42.51 12.61
C PRO A 523 -0.93 43.37 13.62
N GLY A 524 -0.55 42.76 14.75
CA GLY A 524 0.46 43.35 15.64
C GLY A 524 1.77 43.65 14.89
N PRO A 525 2.56 44.64 15.36
CA PRO A 525 3.68 45.23 14.60
C PRO A 525 4.78 44.22 14.21
N LEU A 526 4.92 43.11 14.95
CA LEU A 526 5.95 42.09 14.74
C LEU A 526 5.46 40.84 14.00
N TYR A 527 4.17 40.75 13.65
CA TYR A 527 3.60 39.50 13.13
C TYR A 527 4.32 38.98 11.88
N TRP A 528 4.60 39.86 10.91
CA TRP A 528 5.27 39.45 9.67
C TRP A 528 6.73 39.05 9.91
N GLU A 529 7.42 39.70 10.84
CA GLU A 529 8.77 39.33 11.26
C GLU A 529 8.78 37.97 11.97
N GLU A 530 7.80 37.71 12.84
CA GLU A 530 7.63 36.42 13.51
C GLU A 530 7.26 35.30 12.54
N SER A 531 6.34 35.56 11.60
CA SER A 531 5.96 34.65 10.53
C SER A 531 7.17 34.28 9.66
N ALA A 532 7.95 35.28 9.22
CA ALA A 532 9.18 35.06 8.49
C ALA A 532 10.20 34.26 9.32
N ARG A 533 10.39 34.61 10.60
CA ARG A 533 11.30 33.89 11.51
C ARG A 533 10.90 32.43 11.66
N ARG A 534 9.60 32.12 11.74
CA ARG A 534 9.08 30.73 11.76
C ARG A 534 9.40 30.00 10.45
N CYS A 535 9.13 30.63 9.31
CA CYS A 535 9.44 30.09 7.98
C CYS A 535 10.93 29.74 7.81
N PHE A 536 11.83 30.71 8.07
CA PHE A 536 13.27 30.50 7.90
C PHE A 536 13.86 29.54 8.94
N ARG A 537 13.35 29.56 10.19
CA ARG A 537 13.73 28.57 11.20
C ARG A 537 13.35 27.16 10.75
N ALA A 538 12.16 26.97 10.20
CA ALA A 538 11.70 25.69 9.68
C ALA A 538 12.60 25.19 8.55
N ALA A 539 12.91 26.04 7.56
CA ALA A 539 13.84 25.69 6.47
C ALA A 539 15.24 25.32 7.00
N ARG A 540 15.78 26.10 7.95
CA ARG A 540 17.07 25.79 8.60
C ARG A 540 17.03 24.45 9.32
N ASN A 541 15.96 24.19 10.08
CA ASN A 541 15.78 22.94 10.82
C ASN A 541 15.73 21.74 9.86
N ILE A 542 15.05 21.85 8.71
CA ILE A 542 15.07 20.79 7.68
C ILE A 542 16.51 20.50 7.24
N VAL A 543 17.26 21.51 6.80
CA VAL A 543 18.63 21.31 6.28
C VAL A 543 19.56 20.74 7.36
N GLN A 544 19.54 21.31 8.57
CA GLN A 544 20.37 20.85 9.69
C GLN A 544 20.00 19.43 10.11
N PHE A 545 18.71 19.11 10.18
CA PHE A 545 18.24 17.79 10.59
C PHE A 545 18.59 16.72 9.55
N LEU A 546 18.40 17.00 8.27
CA LEU A 546 18.79 16.08 7.19
C LEU A 546 20.31 15.83 7.17
N TYR A 547 21.10 16.89 7.36
CA TYR A 547 22.56 16.75 7.48
C TYR A 547 22.93 15.87 8.67
N ARG A 548 22.31 16.09 9.83
CA ARG A 548 22.56 15.30 11.04
C ARG A 548 22.16 13.83 10.86
N CYS A 549 21.00 13.56 10.26
CA CYS A 549 20.57 12.20 9.93
C CYS A 549 21.54 11.50 8.96
N ARG A 550 22.13 12.24 8.02
CA ARG A 550 23.15 11.71 7.10
C ARG A 550 24.45 11.35 7.83
N GLU A 551 24.94 12.23 8.71
CA GLU A 551 26.12 11.95 9.54
C GLU A 551 25.94 10.69 10.39
N LEU A 552 24.74 10.53 10.96
CA LEU A 552 24.37 9.39 11.79
C LEU A 552 24.00 8.14 10.97
N ARG A 553 24.03 8.20 9.63
CA ARG A 553 23.66 7.11 8.71
C ARG A 553 22.26 6.54 8.96
N ILE A 554 21.31 7.41 9.28
CA ILE A 554 19.89 7.06 9.48
C ILE A 554 18.96 7.83 8.54
N LEU A 555 19.50 8.59 7.57
CA LEU A 555 18.71 9.36 6.63
C LEU A 555 17.90 8.43 5.71
N PRO A 556 16.56 8.45 5.76
CA PRO A 556 15.74 7.77 4.77
C PRO A 556 15.84 8.49 3.42
N GLU A 557 15.86 7.72 2.33
CA GLU A 557 16.02 8.24 0.98
C GLU A 557 14.71 8.03 0.21
N THR A 558 13.73 8.87 0.53
CA THR A 558 12.38 8.80 -0.02
C THR A 558 12.00 10.11 -0.72
N PRO A 559 11.03 10.09 -1.65
CA PRO A 559 10.54 11.30 -2.32
C PRO A 559 10.07 12.39 -1.35
N PHE A 560 9.45 12.01 -0.23
CA PHE A 560 9.01 12.98 0.79
C PHE A 560 10.18 13.72 1.43
N VAL A 561 11.26 13.02 1.76
CA VAL A 561 12.48 13.62 2.32
C VAL A 561 13.13 14.55 1.30
N ALA A 562 13.20 14.13 0.03
CA ALA A 562 13.68 14.97 -1.06
C ALA A 562 12.80 16.22 -1.25
N PHE A 563 11.47 16.08 -1.13
CA PHE A 563 10.52 17.19 -1.19
C PHE A 563 10.73 18.18 -0.04
N CYS A 564 11.00 17.71 1.18
CA CYS A 564 11.37 18.57 2.31
C CYS A 564 12.64 19.37 2.00
N ALA A 565 13.68 18.70 1.51
CA ALA A 565 14.94 19.34 1.14
C ALA A 565 14.74 20.39 0.03
N TRP A 566 13.98 20.04 -1.01
CA TRP A 566 13.64 20.93 -2.13
C TRP A 566 12.87 22.17 -1.67
N ASN A 567 11.89 22.03 -0.77
CA ASN A 567 11.19 23.20 -0.21
C ASN A 567 12.13 24.10 0.60
N ALA A 568 13.02 23.51 1.41
CA ALA A 568 13.96 24.29 2.20
C ALA A 568 14.93 25.13 1.35
N THR A 569 15.29 24.69 0.14
CA THR A 569 16.15 25.49 -0.75
C THR A 569 15.46 26.74 -1.30
N PHE A 570 14.12 26.78 -1.40
CA PHE A 570 13.39 28.01 -1.77
C PHE A 570 13.54 29.13 -0.75
N ALA A 571 13.89 28.82 0.50
CA ALA A 571 14.25 29.84 1.47
C ALA A 571 15.50 30.64 1.05
N GLY A 572 16.37 30.04 0.23
CA GLY A 572 17.57 30.68 -0.30
C GLY A 572 17.30 31.84 -1.27
N ILE A 573 16.08 32.00 -1.79
CA ILE A 573 15.71 33.17 -2.62
C ILE A 573 15.73 34.48 -1.79
N PHE A 574 15.67 34.37 -0.47
CA PHE A 574 15.69 35.50 0.47
C PHE A 574 17.08 35.76 1.07
N LEU A 575 18.10 35.00 0.64
CA LEU A 575 19.51 35.22 0.97
C LEU A 575 20.19 35.96 -0.20
#